data_AF-X1BRQ5-F1
#
_entry.id   AF-X1BRQ5-F1
#
_cell.length_a   1.000
_cell.length_b   1.000
_cell.length_c   1.000
_cell.angle_alpha   90.00
_cell.angle_beta   90.00
_cell.angle_gamma   90.00
#
_symmetry.space_group_name_H-M   'P 1'
#
loop_
_entity.id
_entity.type
_entity.pdbx_description
1 polymer ?
#
loop_
_entity_poly.entity_id
_entity_poly.type
_entity_poly.pdbx_seq_one_letter_code
_entity_poly.pdbx_strand_id
1 'polypeptide(L)'
;MTKLKNPMLSFGAQGTVADAITFARRRGVNIAQEKPVPQDPQTLAQIYHRWDYQEGIAHWHTLTLAAKQIYKSDGAKHHMTGLAYFMRYYLNNLPGLLGR
;
A
#
# COMPACT_ATOMS: atom_id res chain seq x y z
N MET A 1 11.57 -8.10 -20.36
CA MET A 1 11.43 -7.13 -21.49
C MET A 1 12.24 -5.87 -21.17
N THR A 2 13.13 -5.41 -22.05
CA THR A 2 13.96 -4.21 -21.79
C THR A 2 13.13 -2.94 -21.83
N LYS A 3 12.96 -2.27 -20.69
CA LYS A 3 12.27 -0.98 -20.57
C LYS A 3 13.27 0.09 -20.17
N LEU A 4 14.14 0.49 -21.10
CA LEU A 4 15.00 1.66 -20.93
C LEU A 4 14.35 2.89 -21.53
N LYS A 5 14.38 3.99 -20.78
CA LYS A 5 13.96 5.31 -21.26
C LYS A 5 15.06 6.01 -22.05
N ASN A 6 16.32 5.77 -21.69
CA ASN A 6 17.50 6.41 -22.28
C ASN A 6 18.56 5.34 -22.62
N PRO A 7 19.48 5.62 -23.56
CA PRO A 7 20.49 4.66 -24.01
C PRO A 7 21.28 4.07 -22.83
N MET A 8 21.47 2.75 -22.84
CA MET A 8 22.36 2.07 -21.91
C MET A 8 23.75 2.71 -22.02
N LEU A 9 24.35 3.10 -20.88
CA LEU A 9 25.65 3.80 -20.78
C LEU A 9 25.63 5.32 -21.02
N SER A 10 24.47 5.94 -21.20
CA SER A 10 24.37 7.40 -21.13
C SER A 10 24.36 7.90 -19.68
N PHE A 11 24.85 9.13 -19.43
CA PHE A 11 24.75 9.78 -18.11
C PHE A 11 23.30 9.94 -17.59
N GLY A 12 22.31 9.77 -18.47
CA GLY A 12 20.88 9.82 -18.17
C GLY A 12 20.17 8.47 -18.21
N ALA A 13 20.88 7.34 -18.29
CA ALA A 13 20.27 6.01 -18.38
C ALA A 13 19.29 5.77 -17.22
N GLN A 14 18.02 5.51 -17.55
CA GLN A 14 16.95 5.22 -16.59
C GLN A 14 16.08 4.08 -17.11
N GLY A 15 15.71 3.16 -16.23
CA GLY A 15 14.85 2.03 -16.57
C GLY A 15 15.53 0.69 -16.33
N THR A 16 14.84 -0.39 -16.72
CA THR A 16 15.23 -1.76 -16.38
C THR A 16 15.65 -2.54 -17.63
N VAL A 17 16.86 -3.08 -17.59
CA VAL A 17 17.41 -4.00 -18.58
C VAL A 17 17.04 -5.43 -18.17
N ALA A 18 16.44 -6.18 -19.09
CA ALA A 18 16.25 -7.63 -19.00
C ALA A 18 15.65 -8.13 -17.67
N ASP A 19 14.89 -7.28 -16.98
CA ASP A 19 14.35 -7.54 -15.63
C ASP A 19 15.41 -7.88 -14.55
N ALA A 20 16.69 -7.67 -14.84
CA ALA A 20 17.82 -7.99 -13.96
C ALA A 20 18.46 -6.74 -13.35
N ILE A 21 18.66 -5.68 -14.15
CA ILE A 21 19.36 -4.46 -13.69
C ILE A 21 18.46 -3.25 -13.92
N THR A 22 18.28 -2.43 -12.89
CA THR A 22 17.59 -1.14 -12.96
C THR A 22 18.58 0.01 -12.80
N PHE A 23 18.62 0.90 -13.78
CA PHE A 23 19.30 2.19 -13.70
C PHE A 23 18.35 3.24 -13.12
N ALA A 24 18.74 3.83 -11.99
CA ALA A 24 17.96 4.85 -11.30
C ALA A 24 18.85 6.02 -10.87
N ARG A 25 18.27 7.22 -10.81
CA ARG A 25 18.93 8.39 -10.22
C ARG A 25 18.37 8.62 -8.82
N ARG A 26 19.21 8.52 -7.80
CA ARG A 26 18.80 8.73 -6.39
C ARG A 26 19.78 9.71 -5.74
N ARG A 27 19.23 10.76 -5.11
CA ARG A 27 20.02 11.81 -4.44
C ARG A 27 21.14 12.39 -5.32
N GLY A 28 20.87 12.57 -6.62
CA GLY A 28 21.84 13.12 -7.59
C GLY A 28 22.85 12.13 -8.17
N VAL A 29 22.91 10.89 -7.66
CA VAL A 29 23.84 9.85 -8.13
C VAL A 29 23.12 8.88 -9.07
N ASN A 30 23.82 8.45 -10.12
CA ASN A 30 23.36 7.39 -11.03
C ASN A 30 23.74 6.03 -10.43
N ILE A 31 22.75 5.16 -10.21
CA ILE A 31 22.91 3.87 -9.56
C ILE A 31 22.47 2.79 -10.55
N ALA A 32 23.32 1.79 -10.74
CA ALA A 32 22.94 0.51 -11.33
C ALA A 32 22.73 -0.47 -10.17
N GLN A 33 21.51 -0.97 -10.01
CA GLN A 33 21.17 -1.95 -8.98
C GLN A 33 20.47 -3.14 -9.60
N GLU A 34 20.57 -4.30 -8.96
CA GLU A 34 19.67 -5.42 -9.28
C GLU A 34 18.22 -4.93 -9.17
N LYS A 35 17.37 -5.33 -10.11
CA LYS A 35 15.96 -4.95 -10.09
C LYS A 35 15.39 -5.36 -8.73
N PRO A 36 14.94 -4.41 -7.89
CA PRO A 36 14.28 -4.77 -6.65
C PRO A 36 12.98 -5.49 -7.03
N VAL A 37 12.96 -6.81 -6.86
CA VAL A 37 11.72 -7.58 -6.88
C VAL A 37 11.13 -7.36 -5.49
N PRO A 38 9.99 -6.67 -5.35
CA PRO A 38 9.30 -6.63 -4.08
C PRO A 38 9.02 -8.09 -3.70
N GLN A 39 9.70 -8.60 -2.69
CA GLN A 39 9.25 -9.84 -2.07
C GLN A 39 7.87 -9.51 -1.52
N ASP A 40 6.86 -10.21 -2.03
CA ASP A 40 5.56 -10.26 -1.39
C ASP A 40 5.51 -11.54 -0.56
N PRO A 41 6.20 -11.60 0.60
CA PRO A 41 6.15 -12.79 1.41
C PRO A 41 4.69 -13.00 1.80
N GLN A 42 4.20 -14.22 1.56
CA GLN A 42 2.85 -14.63 1.94
C GLN A 42 2.88 -15.19 3.36
N THR A 43 3.47 -14.44 4.30
CA THR A 43 3.43 -14.87 5.70
C THR A 43 1.98 -14.87 6.18
N LEU A 44 1.66 -15.78 7.10
CA LEU A 44 0.32 -15.86 7.68
C LEU A 44 -0.12 -14.50 8.25
N ALA A 45 0.76 -13.79 8.95
CA ALA A 45 0.48 -12.45 9.48
C ALA A 45 0.08 -11.45 8.38
N GLN A 46 0.79 -11.44 7.24
CA GLN A 46 0.45 -10.55 6.13
C GLN A 46 -0.86 -10.93 5.45
N ILE A 47 -1.16 -12.24 5.34
CA ILE A 47 -2.43 -12.72 4.80
C ILE A 47 -3.58 -12.29 5.73
N TYR A 48 -3.45 -12.49 7.04
CA TYR A 48 -4.45 -12.06 8.01
C TYR A 48 -4.69 -10.56 7.96
N HIS A 49 -3.63 -9.74 7.90
CA HIS A 49 -3.80 -8.30 7.73
C HIS A 49 -4.55 -7.93 6.44
N ARG A 50 -4.29 -8.60 5.32
CA ARG A 50 -5.04 -8.37 4.07
C ARG A 50 -6.50 -8.74 4.23
N TRP A 51 -6.77 -9.87 4.88
CA TRP A 51 -8.12 -10.32 5.18
C TRP A 51 -8.86 -9.29 6.03
N ASP A 52 -8.31 -8.87 7.17
CA ASP A 52 -8.93 -7.89 8.07
C ASP A 52 -9.27 -6.58 7.33
N TYR A 53 -8.37 -6.12 6.46
CA TYR A 53 -8.62 -4.94 5.63
C TYR A 53 -9.77 -5.16 4.63
N GLN A 54 -9.82 -6.33 3.98
CA GLN A 54 -10.89 -6.67 3.05
C GLN A 54 -12.25 -6.76 3.74
N GLU A 55 -12.30 -7.39 4.91
CA GLU A 55 -13.52 -7.47 5.73
C GLU A 55 -13.97 -6.10 6.22
N GLY A 56 -13.05 -5.26 6.70
CA GLY A 56 -13.37 -3.89 7.09
C GLY A 56 -14.01 -3.10 5.94
N ILE A 57 -13.44 -3.21 4.74
CA ILE A 57 -14.01 -2.56 3.55
C ILE A 57 -15.39 -3.13 3.21
N ALA A 58 -15.56 -4.46 3.25
CA ALA A 58 -16.86 -5.08 3.02
C ALA A 58 -17.91 -4.56 4.03
N HIS A 59 -17.55 -4.49 5.31
CA HIS A 59 -18.40 -3.96 6.36
C HIS A 59 -18.76 -2.48 6.12
N TRP A 60 -17.78 -1.65 5.74
CA TRP A 60 -18.05 -0.25 5.38
C TRP A 60 -19.10 -0.13 4.28
N HIS A 61 -19.09 -1.00 3.28
CA HIS A 61 -20.09 -1.00 2.22
C HIS A 61 -21.49 -1.38 2.70
N THR A 62 -21.60 -2.22 3.74
CA THR A 62 -22.89 -2.57 4.38
C THR A 62 -23.47 -1.46 5.27
N LEU A 63 -22.65 -0.50 5.71
CA LEU A 63 -23.12 0.59 6.57
C LEU A 63 -24.08 1.55 5.84
N THR A 64 -25.12 1.95 6.55
CA THR A 64 -26.08 2.97 6.10
C THR A 64 -25.42 4.35 5.96
N LEU A 65 -26.02 5.24 5.17
CA LEU A 65 -25.54 6.62 5.03
C LEU A 65 -25.49 7.36 6.36
N ALA A 66 -26.47 7.13 7.25
CA ALA A 66 -26.51 7.72 8.58
C ALA A 66 -25.30 7.26 9.43
N ALA A 67 -25.01 5.95 9.44
CA ALA A 67 -23.84 5.43 10.15
C ALA A 67 -22.51 5.98 9.59
N LYS A 68 -22.39 6.06 8.26
CA LYS A 68 -21.21 6.66 7.61
C LYS A 68 -21.02 8.13 7.98
N GLN A 69 -22.12 8.87 8.18
CA GLN A 69 -22.06 10.27 8.57
C GLN A 69 -21.50 10.45 9.98
N ILE A 70 -21.80 9.54 10.93
CA ILE A 70 -21.21 9.53 12.27
C ILE A 70 -19.68 9.41 12.16
N TYR A 71 -19.20 8.38 11.45
CA TYR A 71 -17.76 8.19 11.23
C TYR A 71 -17.10 9.36 10.49
N LYS A 72 -17.82 10.03 9.58
CA LYS A 72 -17.33 11.25 8.91
C LYS A 72 -17.17 12.40 9.91
N SER A 73 -18.15 12.63 10.78
CA SER A 73 -18.06 13.67 11.81
C SER A 73 -16.96 13.39 12.83
N ASP A 74 -16.78 12.13 13.24
CA ASP A 74 -15.73 11.77 14.19
C ASP A 74 -14.35 11.77 13.55
N GLY A 75 -14.23 11.28 12.32
CA GLY A 75 -12.99 11.35 11.54
C GLY A 75 -12.51 12.78 11.33
N ALA A 76 -13.43 13.72 11.10
CA ALA A 76 -13.08 15.13 10.92
C ALA A 76 -12.36 15.72 12.16
N LYS A 77 -12.75 15.30 13.39
CA LYS A 77 -12.08 15.70 14.64
C LYS A 77 -10.62 15.25 14.71
N HIS A 78 -10.26 14.23 13.93
CA HIS A 78 -8.91 13.66 13.86
C HIS A 78 -8.20 13.95 12.53
N HIS A 79 -8.72 14.88 11.72
CA HIS A 79 -8.19 15.17 10.37
C HIS A 79 -8.15 13.93 9.45
N MET A 80 -9.12 13.03 9.60
CA MET A 80 -9.26 11.79 8.82
C MET A 80 -10.57 11.79 8.04
N THR A 81 -10.61 11.07 6.92
CA THR A 81 -11.88 10.77 6.24
C THR A 81 -12.71 9.81 7.10
N GLY A 82 -14.04 9.79 6.89
CA GLY A 82 -14.91 8.86 7.61
C GLY A 82 -14.52 7.40 7.42
N LEU A 83 -14.11 7.02 6.21
CA LEU A 83 -13.58 5.68 5.92
C LEU A 83 -12.28 5.41 6.68
N ALA A 84 -11.32 6.34 6.67
CA ALA A 84 -10.05 6.15 7.37
C ALA A 84 -10.26 6.00 8.90
N TYR A 85 -11.17 6.79 9.46
CA TYR A 85 -11.53 6.70 10.87
C TYR A 85 -12.25 5.39 11.19
N PHE A 86 -13.21 4.98 10.36
CA PHE A 86 -13.88 3.68 10.48
C PHE A 86 -12.88 2.52 10.40
N MET A 87 -11.97 2.50 9.41
CA MET A 87 -10.97 1.43 9.28
C MET A 87 -10.05 1.39 10.49
N ARG A 88 -9.63 2.55 11.01
CA ARG A 88 -8.87 2.62 12.26
C ARG A 88 -9.67 2.05 13.43
N TYR A 89 -10.95 2.37 13.57
CA TYR A 89 -11.79 1.83 14.62
C TYR A 89 -11.97 0.31 14.47
N TYR A 90 -12.27 -0.15 13.27
CA TYR A 90 -12.49 -1.56 12.92
C TYR A 90 -11.25 -2.41 13.21
N LEU A 91 -10.08 -2.01 12.70
CA LEU A 91 -8.84 -2.77 12.90
C LEU A 91 -8.36 -2.80 14.37
N ASN A 92 -8.74 -1.80 15.18
CA ASN A 92 -8.36 -1.75 16.59
C ASN A 92 -9.34 -2.46 17.54
N ASN A 93 -10.62 -2.59 17.16
CA ASN A 93 -11.68 -3.04 18.08
C ASN A 93 -12.49 -4.25 17.58
N LEU A 94 -12.49 -4.51 16.27
CA LEU A 94 -13.35 -5.50 15.61
C LEU A 94 -12.62 -6.41 14.59
N PRO A 95 -11.29 -6.68 14.66
CA PRO A 95 -10.74 -7.71 13.80
C PRO A 95 -11.39 -9.05 14.19
N GLY A 96 -11.87 -9.81 13.19
CA GLY A 96 -12.59 -11.08 13.38
C GLY A 96 -11.79 -12.20 14.05
N LEU A 97 -10.53 -11.96 14.46
CA LEU A 97 -9.62 -12.94 15.04
C LEU A 97 -8.74 -12.24 16.09
N LEU A 98 -9.10 -12.32 17.38
CA LEU A 98 -8.16 -12.08 18.47
C LEU A 98 -7.01 -13.08 18.37
N GLY A 99 -5.94 -12.69 17.70
CA GLY A 99 -4.61 -13.27 17.82
C GLY A 99 -3.63 -12.20 18.28
N ARG A 100 -3.90 -11.57 19.43
CA ARG A 100 -2.84 -10.93 20.22
C ARG A 100 -2.21 -11.97 21.13
#